data_AF-A0A813VUT8-F1
#
_entry.id   AF-A0A813VUT8-F1
#
_cell.length_a   1.000
_cell.length_b   1.000
_cell.length_c   1.000
_cell.angle_alpha   90.00
_cell.angle_beta   90.00
_cell.angle_gamma   90.00
#
_symmetry.space_group_name_H-M   'P 1'
#
loop_
_entity.id
_entity.type
_entity.pdbx_description
1 polymer ?
#
loop_
_entity_poly.entity_id
_entity_poly.type
_entity_poly.pdbx_seq_one_letter_code
_entity_poly.pdbx_strand_id
1 'polypeptide(L)'
;MGTKGSSMPSTPDIYDPFDSLRRKNFSDDEYENCFRYFDFQKQGFWTREDFCRFLNALFSNEKRKPYPILSEQIDQYFHETDFNQDKIIDFNEFLQAWKKPIKCAVRPVSALVIVDVQNDFISGSLALHSCPANHEGEEVVPIINQVIRNVNFDVIAYTYDWHPSNHISFYENRHLRKISSKSRVSAAAARVHDKVIFAGSSNLTDTIEQILWPAHCVQNTPGADLHRDLIRIQNAVHVYKGTNPELDSYSAFWDNMKLSKTSLDDQLKERFVTDVYVVGLATDVCVASTATHAVENNYRTVLIEDACRGVSEHAIEVKRIELNQIGCIFVHSDVVPAMVTGEDRRPEIARAIFVENLKTIGRHRPR
;
A
#
# COMPACT_ATOMS: atom_id res chain seq x y z
N MET A 1 49.57 20.91 -10.38
CA MET A 1 48.85 19.62 -10.29
C MET A 1 47.45 19.90 -9.78
N GLY A 2 46.48 20.00 -10.69
CA GLY A 2 45.06 20.18 -10.34
C GLY A 2 44.28 19.08 -11.03
N THR A 3 43.82 18.10 -10.25
CA THR A 3 43.07 16.95 -10.74
C THR A 3 41.64 17.37 -11.02
N LYS A 4 41.26 17.39 -12.30
CA LYS A 4 39.87 17.47 -12.76
C LYS A 4 39.14 16.20 -12.30
N GLY A 5 38.06 16.37 -11.53
CA GLY A 5 37.13 15.29 -11.23
C GLY A 5 36.49 14.80 -12.51
N SER A 6 36.69 13.52 -12.84
CA SER A 6 35.97 12.86 -13.91
C SER A 6 34.54 12.62 -13.44
N SER A 7 33.58 13.31 -14.04
CA SER A 7 32.18 12.91 -14.02
C SER A 7 32.07 11.49 -14.57
N MET A 8 31.47 10.59 -13.80
CA MET A 8 31.11 9.26 -14.28
C MET A 8 30.25 9.41 -15.54
N PRO A 9 30.51 8.64 -16.61
CA PRO A 9 29.69 8.69 -17.81
C PRO A 9 28.28 8.19 -17.43
N SER A 10 27.27 9.01 -17.73
CA SER A 10 25.87 8.60 -17.74
C SER A 10 25.75 7.30 -18.53
N THR A 11 25.12 6.29 -17.94
CA THR A 11 24.71 5.08 -18.65
C THR A 11 24.00 5.49 -19.95
N PRO A 12 24.32 4.88 -21.11
CA PRO A 12 23.65 5.23 -22.36
C PRO A 12 22.14 5.06 -22.16
N ASP A 13 21.36 6.08 -22.49
CA ASP A 13 19.90 6.06 -22.43
C ASP A 13 19.40 4.85 -23.23
N ILE A 14 19.03 3.78 -22.52
CA ILE A 14 18.33 2.65 -23.12
C ILE A 14 16.92 3.16 -23.41
N TYR A 15 16.60 3.31 -24.70
CA TYR A 15 15.30 3.78 -25.16
C TYR A 15 14.17 3.02 -24.47
N ASP A 16 13.27 3.76 -23.81
CA ASP A 16 12.05 3.22 -23.20
C ASP A 16 10.85 3.55 -24.09
N PRO A 17 10.18 2.55 -24.68
CA PRO A 17 9.04 2.77 -25.57
C PRO A 17 7.83 3.40 -24.88
N PHE A 18 7.85 3.51 -23.55
CA PHE A 18 6.78 4.11 -22.74
C PHE A 18 7.09 5.52 -22.24
N ASP A 19 8.27 6.09 -22.55
CA ASP A 19 8.71 7.37 -21.96
C ASP A 19 7.77 8.53 -22.25
N SER A 20 7.33 8.62 -23.50
CA SER A 20 6.42 9.66 -23.92
C SER A 20 5.03 9.49 -23.26
N LEU A 21 4.59 8.22 -23.14
CA LEU A 21 3.30 7.80 -22.55
C LEU A 21 3.20 7.98 -21.03
N ARG A 22 4.33 8.23 -20.34
CA ARG A 22 4.35 8.66 -18.92
C ARG A 22 3.91 10.10 -18.72
N ARG A 23 4.03 10.94 -19.75
CA ARG A 23 3.80 12.39 -19.61
C ARG A 23 2.29 12.66 -19.43
N LYS A 24 1.95 13.81 -18.84
CA LYS A 24 0.53 14.19 -18.66
C LYS A 24 -0.15 14.57 -19.98
N ASN A 25 0.60 15.15 -20.92
CA ASN A 25 0.10 15.72 -22.18
C ASN A 25 0.80 15.08 -23.39
N PHE A 26 0.41 13.86 -23.73
CA PHE A 26 0.90 13.22 -24.95
C PHE A 26 -0.16 13.20 -26.06
N SER A 27 0.29 13.08 -27.31
CA SER A 27 -0.60 12.96 -28.48
C SER A 27 -1.06 11.52 -28.69
N ASP A 28 -2.24 11.34 -29.29
CA ASP A 28 -2.76 10.02 -29.63
C ASP A 28 -1.79 9.20 -30.52
N ASP A 29 -0.97 9.88 -31.35
CA ASP A 29 0.10 9.28 -32.15
C ASP A 29 1.11 8.47 -31.32
N GLU A 30 1.27 8.77 -30.03
CA GLU A 30 2.18 8.02 -29.16
C GLU A 30 1.69 6.61 -28.85
N TYR A 31 0.37 6.39 -28.82
CA TYR A 31 -0.19 5.04 -28.73
C TYR A 31 0.17 4.23 -29.97
N GLU A 32 0.01 4.82 -31.16
CA GLU A 32 0.38 4.16 -32.42
C GLU A 32 1.88 3.87 -32.48
N ASN A 33 2.72 4.80 -32.03
CA ASN A 33 4.17 4.61 -32.00
C ASN A 33 4.57 3.46 -31.07
N CYS A 34 3.99 3.38 -29.88
CA CYS A 34 4.21 2.26 -28.97
C CYS A 34 3.70 0.95 -29.58
N PHE A 35 2.51 0.95 -30.19
CA PHE A 35 1.97 -0.24 -30.83
C PHE A 35 2.90 -0.76 -31.95
N ARG A 36 3.29 0.13 -32.86
CA ARG A 36 4.21 -0.19 -33.97
C ARG A 36 5.60 -0.59 -33.52
N TYR A 37 6.07 -0.11 -32.37
CA TYR A 37 7.37 -0.49 -31.82
C TYR A 37 7.47 -2.00 -31.54
N PHE A 38 6.36 -2.62 -31.09
CA PHE A 38 6.33 -4.06 -30.80
C PHE A 38 5.80 -4.91 -31.96
N ASP A 39 5.19 -4.32 -32.99
CA ASP A 39 4.84 -5.01 -34.25
C ASP A 39 6.09 -5.22 -35.12
N PHE A 40 6.89 -6.23 -34.77
CA PHE A 40 8.20 -6.45 -35.37
C PHE A 40 8.12 -6.79 -36.87
N GLN A 41 7.08 -7.52 -37.27
CA GLN A 41 6.85 -7.91 -38.67
C GLN A 41 6.11 -6.85 -39.48
N LYS A 42 5.67 -5.74 -38.86
CA LYS A 42 4.95 -4.61 -39.48
C LYS A 42 3.67 -5.05 -40.20
N GLN A 43 2.94 -5.97 -39.58
CA GLN A 43 1.72 -6.58 -40.13
C GLN A 43 0.43 -5.87 -39.69
N GLY A 44 0.53 -4.91 -38.77
CA GLY A 44 -0.60 -4.15 -38.23
C GLY A 44 -1.27 -4.79 -37.02
N PHE A 45 -0.70 -5.88 -36.50
CA PHE A 45 -1.19 -6.60 -35.32
C PHE A 45 -0.04 -7.29 -34.58
N TRP A 46 -0.23 -7.58 -33.30
CA TRP A 46 0.72 -8.34 -32.50
C TRP A 46 0.38 -9.81 -32.47
N THR A 47 1.40 -10.65 -32.70
CA THR A 47 1.34 -12.06 -32.33
C THR A 47 1.55 -12.24 -30.83
N ARG A 48 1.35 -13.45 -30.33
CA ARG A 48 1.76 -13.83 -28.97
C ARG A 48 3.23 -13.53 -28.68
N GLU A 49 4.12 -13.65 -29.68
CA GLU A 49 5.54 -13.35 -29.52
C GLU A 49 5.79 -11.84 -29.36
N ASP A 50 5.13 -11.02 -30.17
CA ASP A 50 5.20 -9.56 -30.08
C ASP A 50 4.65 -9.08 -28.72
N PHE A 51 3.53 -9.65 -28.29
CA PHE A 51 2.94 -9.38 -26.98
C PHE A 51 3.85 -9.79 -25.81
N CYS A 52 4.55 -10.93 -25.92
CA CYS A 52 5.56 -11.33 -24.94
C CYS A 52 6.70 -10.30 -24.83
N ARG A 53 7.18 -9.77 -25.96
CA ARG A 53 8.19 -8.69 -25.98
C ARG A 53 7.66 -7.41 -25.34
N PHE A 54 6.40 -7.06 -25.64
CA PHE A 54 5.70 -5.95 -25.01
C PHE A 54 5.65 -6.12 -23.49
N LEU A 55 5.22 -7.28 -22.98
CA LEU A 55 5.15 -7.53 -21.55
C LEU A 55 6.53 -7.51 -20.86
N ASN A 56 7.57 -8.04 -21.51
CA ASN A 56 8.94 -7.97 -20.99
C ASN A 56 9.45 -6.53 -20.89
N ALA A 57 9.10 -5.67 -21.85
CA ALA A 57 9.45 -4.25 -21.79
C ALA A 57 8.58 -3.52 -20.74
N LEU A 58 7.28 -3.81 -20.70
CA LEU A 58 6.33 -3.24 -19.75
C LEU A 58 6.73 -3.58 -18.33
N PHE A 59 7.06 -4.83 -18.04
CA PHE A 59 7.46 -5.29 -16.72
C PHE A 59 8.98 -5.38 -16.62
N SER A 60 9.61 -4.22 -16.58
CA SER A 60 11.05 -4.07 -16.40
C SER A 60 11.36 -3.11 -15.27
N ASN A 61 12.57 -3.24 -14.73
CA ASN A 61 13.10 -2.30 -13.75
C ASN A 61 13.62 -1.02 -14.42
N GLU A 62 14.13 -0.09 -13.62
CA GLU A 62 14.68 1.20 -14.05
C GLU A 62 15.88 1.06 -15.02
N LYS A 63 16.54 -0.10 -15.00
CA LYS A 63 17.66 -0.46 -15.90
C LYS A 63 17.21 -1.23 -17.15
N ARG A 64 15.89 -1.29 -17.41
CA ARG A 64 15.27 -2.03 -18.52
C ARG A 64 15.53 -3.53 -18.50
N LYS A 65 15.86 -4.07 -17.32
CA LYS A 65 15.95 -5.52 -17.13
C LYS A 65 14.53 -6.06 -16.90
N PRO A 66 14.04 -6.99 -17.74
CA PRO A 66 12.71 -7.56 -17.57
C PRO A 66 12.62 -8.36 -16.28
N TYR A 67 11.48 -8.26 -15.60
CA TYR A 67 11.10 -9.17 -14.54
C TYR A 67 10.64 -10.50 -15.14
N PRO A 68 10.90 -11.65 -14.49
CA PRO A 68 10.39 -12.93 -14.95
C PRO A 68 8.85 -12.95 -14.96
N ILE A 69 8.28 -13.39 -16.08
CA ILE A 69 6.85 -13.63 -16.23
C ILE A 69 6.71 -15.07 -16.74
N LEU A 70 5.84 -15.86 -16.11
CA LEU A 70 5.61 -17.24 -16.53
C LEU A 70 4.87 -17.27 -17.87
N SER A 71 5.17 -18.27 -18.71
CA SER A 71 4.49 -18.41 -20.01
C SER A 71 2.96 -18.45 -19.86
N GLU A 72 2.46 -19.15 -18.83
CA GLU A 72 1.02 -19.25 -18.54
C GLU A 72 0.38 -17.88 -18.23
N GLN A 73 1.12 -16.97 -17.58
CA GLN A 73 0.64 -15.61 -17.32
C GLN A 73 0.61 -14.78 -18.61
N ILE A 74 1.61 -14.96 -19.49
CA ILE A 74 1.63 -14.32 -20.81
C ILE A 74 0.43 -14.78 -21.63
N ASP A 75 0.15 -16.10 -21.62
CA ASP A 75 -1.03 -16.68 -22.28
C ASP A 75 -2.33 -16.09 -21.74
N GLN A 76 -2.43 -15.98 -20.41
CA GLN A 76 -3.60 -15.39 -19.76
C GLN A 76 -3.79 -13.92 -20.18
N TYR A 77 -2.75 -13.09 -20.07
CA TYR A 77 -2.84 -11.68 -20.43
C TYR A 77 -3.11 -11.47 -21.91
N PHE A 78 -2.55 -12.33 -22.77
CA PHE A 78 -2.82 -12.30 -24.20
C PHE A 78 -4.31 -12.59 -24.45
N HIS A 79 -4.84 -13.66 -23.86
CA HIS A 79 -6.25 -14.01 -23.99
C HIS A 79 -7.20 -12.94 -23.43
N GLU A 80 -6.84 -12.27 -22.34
CA GLU A 80 -7.63 -11.17 -21.76
C GLU A 80 -7.59 -9.88 -22.61
N THR A 81 -6.57 -9.74 -23.47
CA THR A 81 -6.38 -8.59 -24.38
C THR A 81 -7.03 -8.85 -25.75
N ASP A 82 -7.02 -10.10 -26.20
CA ASP A 82 -7.66 -10.60 -27.43
C ASP A 82 -9.18 -10.71 -27.24
N PHE A 83 -9.88 -9.58 -27.37
CA PHE A 83 -11.31 -9.49 -27.07
C PHE A 83 -12.17 -10.23 -28.09
N ASN A 84 -11.72 -10.31 -29.34
CA ASN A 84 -12.44 -10.96 -30.42
C ASN A 84 -12.08 -12.46 -30.59
N GLN A 85 -11.03 -12.92 -29.89
CA GLN A 85 -10.50 -14.29 -29.88
C GLN A 85 -9.94 -14.79 -31.21
N ASP A 86 -9.40 -13.90 -32.05
CA ASP A 86 -8.80 -14.22 -33.34
C ASP A 86 -7.30 -14.61 -33.25
N LYS A 87 -6.74 -14.58 -32.04
CA LYS A 87 -5.35 -14.91 -31.69
C LYS A 87 -4.31 -13.89 -32.16
N ILE A 88 -4.73 -12.68 -32.44
CA ILE A 88 -3.85 -11.52 -32.63
C ILE A 88 -4.33 -10.39 -31.72
N ILE A 89 -3.47 -9.39 -31.49
CA ILE A 89 -3.88 -8.14 -30.83
C ILE A 89 -3.82 -7.02 -31.85
N ASP A 90 -4.96 -6.50 -32.25
CA ASP A 90 -5.02 -5.33 -33.12
C ASP A 90 -4.84 -4.01 -32.33
N PHE A 91 -4.77 -2.88 -33.03
CA PHE A 91 -4.58 -1.59 -32.39
C PHE A 91 -5.76 -1.18 -31.48
N ASN A 92 -6.99 -1.56 -31.82
CA ASN A 92 -8.17 -1.24 -31.01
C ASN A 92 -8.18 -2.04 -29.71
N GLU A 93 -7.78 -3.32 -29.77
CA GLU A 93 -7.64 -4.18 -28.60
C GLU A 93 -6.51 -3.68 -27.70
N PHE A 94 -5.35 -3.31 -28.28
CA PHE A 94 -4.27 -2.64 -27.56
C PHE A 94 -4.76 -1.36 -26.86
N LEU A 95 -5.50 -0.50 -27.56
CA LEU A 95 -5.99 0.75 -26.97
C LEU A 95 -7.02 0.51 -25.86
N GLN A 96 -7.86 -0.52 -26.00
CA GLN A 96 -8.80 -0.93 -24.95
C GLN A 96 -8.08 -1.46 -23.71
N ALA A 97 -7.08 -2.34 -23.90
CA ALA A 97 -6.21 -2.79 -22.82
C ALA A 97 -5.37 -1.65 -22.24
N TRP A 98 -5.06 -0.61 -23.03
CA TRP A 98 -4.32 0.53 -22.52
C TRP A 98 -5.10 1.30 -21.46
N LYS A 99 -6.39 1.58 -21.73
CA LYS A 99 -7.23 2.48 -20.93
C LYS A 99 -7.29 2.16 -19.44
N LYS A 100 -7.14 0.88 -19.08
CA LYS A 100 -7.17 0.45 -17.69
C LYS A 100 -5.83 -0.17 -17.29
N PRO A 101 -5.44 -1.38 -17.75
CA PRO A 101 -4.30 -2.01 -17.12
C PRO A 101 -2.93 -1.41 -17.39
N ILE A 102 -2.63 -1.16 -18.67
CA ILE A 102 -1.28 -0.76 -19.06
C ILE A 102 -1.01 0.67 -18.60
N LYS A 103 -2.00 1.56 -18.70
CA LYS A 103 -1.88 2.94 -18.24
C LYS A 103 -1.52 3.03 -16.77
N CYS A 104 -2.14 2.23 -15.90
CA CYS A 104 -1.79 2.23 -14.49
C CYS A 104 -0.34 1.77 -14.28
N ALA A 105 0.12 0.73 -14.98
CA ALA A 105 1.51 0.29 -14.92
C ALA A 105 2.51 1.36 -15.40
N VAL A 106 2.20 2.07 -16.48
CA VAL A 106 3.09 3.07 -17.07
C VAL A 106 3.03 4.41 -16.33
N ARG A 107 1.85 4.82 -15.86
CA ARG A 107 1.61 6.11 -15.23
C ARG A 107 0.78 5.94 -13.95
N PRO A 108 1.38 5.39 -12.88
CA PRO A 108 0.74 5.30 -11.57
C PRO A 108 0.28 6.68 -11.10
N VAL A 109 -0.85 6.72 -10.38
CA VAL A 109 -1.20 7.83 -9.50
C VAL A 109 -0.93 7.36 -8.08
N SER A 110 0.06 7.97 -7.45
CA SER A 110 0.68 7.42 -6.25
C SER A 110 0.30 8.16 -4.98
N ALA A 111 0.04 7.42 -3.92
CA ALA A 111 -0.19 7.95 -2.59
C ALA A 111 0.84 7.40 -1.60
N LEU A 112 1.45 8.27 -0.80
CA LEU A 112 2.21 7.88 0.39
C LEU A 112 1.32 8.01 1.62
N VAL A 113 1.08 6.89 2.32
CA VAL A 113 0.31 6.83 3.57
C VAL A 113 1.30 6.62 4.72
N ILE A 114 1.48 7.66 5.52
CA ILE A 114 2.39 7.70 6.66
C ILE A 114 1.59 7.37 7.92
N VAL A 115 1.81 6.17 8.44
CA VAL A 115 1.01 5.59 9.51
C VAL A 115 1.60 5.92 10.87
N ASP A 116 0.86 6.67 11.67
CA ASP A 116 1.03 6.83 13.12
C ASP A 116 2.46 7.11 13.59
N VAL A 117 3.19 8.00 12.90
CA VAL A 117 4.52 8.46 13.34
C VAL A 117 4.35 9.49 14.46
N GLN A 118 3.73 9.07 15.57
CA GLN A 118 3.32 9.88 16.72
C GLN A 118 4.25 9.67 17.92
N ASN A 119 4.27 10.65 18.82
CA ASN A 119 5.18 10.66 19.97
C ASN A 119 5.00 9.44 20.88
N ASP A 120 3.77 8.98 21.12
CA ASP A 120 3.53 7.83 22.01
C ASP A 120 4.11 6.53 21.49
N PHE A 121 4.24 6.35 20.17
CA PHE A 121 4.87 5.17 19.57
C PHE A 121 6.40 5.27 19.47
N ILE A 122 6.97 6.45 19.69
CA ILE A 122 8.41 6.71 19.56
C ILE A 122 9.08 6.87 20.92
N SER A 123 8.53 7.74 21.77
CA SER A 123 9.15 8.12 23.06
C SER A 123 8.15 8.20 24.23
N GLY A 124 6.86 7.94 23.98
CA GLY A 124 5.81 8.02 25.00
C GLY A 124 5.35 6.65 25.51
N SER A 125 4.05 6.53 25.81
CA SER A 125 3.52 5.43 26.62
C SER A 125 3.51 4.06 25.94
N LEU A 126 3.59 4.02 24.61
CA LEU A 126 3.63 2.81 23.80
C LEU A 126 4.85 2.81 22.85
N ALA A 127 5.98 3.35 23.33
CA ALA A 127 7.20 3.44 22.56
C ALA A 127 7.70 2.05 22.13
N LEU A 128 8.02 1.88 20.85
CA LEU A 128 8.39 0.57 20.30
C LEU A 128 9.66 -0.04 20.92
N HIS A 129 10.57 0.78 21.44
CA HIS A 129 11.75 0.29 22.16
C HIS A 129 11.36 -0.40 23.50
N SER A 130 10.12 -0.25 23.95
CA SER A 130 9.58 -0.96 25.12
C SER A 130 8.79 -2.23 24.72
N CYS A 131 8.65 -2.49 23.43
CA CYS A 131 7.97 -3.66 22.89
C CYS A 131 8.94 -4.84 22.65
N PRO A 132 8.44 -6.08 22.47
CA PRO A 132 9.28 -7.27 22.31
C PRO A 132 10.35 -7.21 21.21
N ALA A 133 10.08 -6.53 20.08
CA ALA A 133 11.06 -6.34 19.02
C ALA A 133 12.18 -5.36 19.40
N ASN A 134 11.96 -4.49 20.39
CA ASN A 134 12.90 -3.46 20.83
C ASN A 134 13.38 -2.59 19.65
N HIS A 135 12.47 -2.26 18.74
CA HIS A 135 12.76 -1.40 17.59
C HIS A 135 12.74 0.07 18.01
N GLU A 136 13.65 0.86 17.45
CA GLU A 136 13.67 2.31 17.64
C GLU A 136 12.70 2.98 16.67
N GLY A 137 11.54 3.42 17.17
CA GLY A 137 10.50 4.06 16.36
C GLY A 137 10.97 5.34 15.66
N GLU A 138 11.94 6.07 16.22
CA GLU A 138 12.49 7.30 15.64
C GLU A 138 13.24 7.06 14.32
N GLU A 139 13.77 5.85 14.08
CA GLU A 139 14.57 5.53 12.89
C GLU A 139 13.80 5.68 11.57
N VAL A 140 12.46 5.59 11.61
CA VAL A 140 11.64 5.77 10.40
C VAL A 140 11.61 7.22 9.94
N VAL A 141 11.77 8.18 10.85
CA VAL A 141 11.63 9.62 10.57
C VAL A 141 12.59 10.12 9.48
N PRO A 142 13.93 9.90 9.55
CA PRO A 142 14.84 10.36 8.51
C PRO A 142 14.56 9.73 7.14
N ILE A 143 14.16 8.45 7.10
CA ILE A 143 13.88 7.71 5.87
C ILE A 143 12.59 8.22 5.23
N ILE A 144 11.51 8.35 6.00
CA ILE A 144 10.24 8.92 5.52
C ILE A 144 10.45 10.35 5.01
N ASN A 145 11.23 11.16 5.73
CA ASN A 145 11.58 12.51 5.29
C ASN A 145 12.37 12.52 3.98
N GLN A 146 13.27 11.56 3.76
CA GLN A 146 13.99 11.41 2.49
C GLN A 146 13.04 11.02 1.36
N VAL A 147 12.12 10.07 1.61
CA VAL A 147 11.09 9.65 0.65
C VAL A 147 10.20 10.84 0.26
N ILE A 148 9.71 11.63 1.22
CA ILE A 148 8.90 12.83 0.97
C ILE A 148 9.65 13.85 0.11
N ARG A 149 10.96 14.05 0.33
CA ARG A 149 11.75 15.04 -0.41
C ARG A 149 12.11 14.60 -1.83
N ASN A 150 12.36 13.31 -2.01
CA ASN A 150 12.94 12.78 -3.25
C ASN A 150 11.89 12.20 -4.21
N VAL A 151 10.68 11.95 -3.72
CA VAL A 151 9.62 11.30 -4.49
C VAL A 151 8.41 12.20 -4.56
N ASN A 152 7.95 12.46 -5.78
CA ASN A 152 6.80 13.30 -6.06
C ASN A 152 5.52 12.45 -6.05
N PHE A 153 4.98 12.18 -4.87
CA PHE A 153 3.67 11.53 -4.74
C PHE A 153 2.54 12.47 -5.15
N ASP A 154 1.50 11.94 -5.79
CA ASP A 154 0.29 12.71 -6.13
C ASP A 154 -0.54 13.01 -4.86
N VAL A 155 -0.46 12.14 -3.86
CA VAL A 155 -1.15 12.27 -2.58
C VAL A 155 -0.21 11.91 -1.43
N ILE A 156 -0.20 12.70 -0.37
CA ILE A 156 0.43 12.33 0.91
C ILE A 156 -0.65 12.36 1.98
N ALA A 157 -0.73 11.28 2.75
CA ALA A 157 -1.67 11.14 3.85
C ALA A 157 -0.92 10.85 5.16
N TYR A 158 -1.28 11.55 6.24
CA TYR A 158 -0.84 11.25 7.59
C TYR A 158 -2.00 10.65 8.37
N THR A 159 -1.74 9.55 9.08
CA THR A 159 -2.72 8.96 9.99
C THR A 159 -2.38 9.29 11.42
N TYR A 160 -3.42 9.33 12.24
CA TYR A 160 -3.35 9.67 13.64
C TYR A 160 -4.19 8.65 14.38
N ASP A 161 -3.56 7.84 15.21
CA ASP A 161 -4.27 7.20 16.30
C ASP A 161 -4.76 8.30 17.26
N TRP A 162 -6.06 8.29 17.58
CA TRP A 162 -6.70 9.47 18.18
C TRP A 162 -7.82 9.08 19.14
N HIS A 163 -7.42 8.46 20.25
CA HIS A 163 -8.32 7.75 21.15
C HIS A 163 -8.93 8.65 22.23
N PRO A 164 -10.26 8.58 22.49
CA PRO A 164 -10.82 9.20 23.68
C PRO A 164 -10.25 8.55 24.96
N SER A 165 -10.21 9.27 26.08
CA SER A 165 -9.58 8.76 27.31
C SER A 165 -10.22 7.48 27.87
N ASN A 166 -11.47 7.19 27.52
CA ASN A 166 -12.22 5.99 27.92
C ASN A 166 -12.25 4.87 26.84
N HIS A 167 -11.35 4.93 25.86
CA HIS A 167 -11.30 3.99 24.74
C HIS A 167 -11.17 2.53 25.18
N ILE A 168 -11.84 1.63 24.45
CA ILE A 168 -11.93 0.18 24.71
C ILE A 168 -10.59 -0.54 24.66
N SER A 169 -9.65 -0.03 23.87
CA SER A 169 -8.34 -0.65 23.70
C SER A 169 -7.42 -0.46 24.90
N PHE A 170 -7.70 0.51 25.79
CA PHE A 170 -6.81 0.79 26.92
C PHE A 170 -6.97 -0.24 28.04
N TYR A 171 -5.84 -0.76 28.49
CA TYR A 171 -5.73 -1.67 29.61
C TYR A 171 -6.35 -1.09 30.88
N GLU A 172 -6.13 0.21 31.13
CA GLU A 172 -6.70 0.96 32.25
C GLU A 172 -8.23 0.94 32.23
N ASN A 173 -8.83 0.90 31.04
CA ASN A 173 -10.27 0.93 30.82
C ASN A 173 -10.92 -0.46 30.76
N ARG A 174 -10.17 -1.55 30.94
CA ARG A 174 -10.69 -2.93 30.81
C ARG A 174 -11.86 -3.28 31.73
N HIS A 175 -12.07 -2.51 32.80
CA HIS A 175 -13.19 -2.69 33.74
C HIS A 175 -14.42 -1.85 33.39
N LEU A 176 -14.31 -0.91 32.44
CA LEU A 176 -15.43 -0.04 32.04
C LEU A 176 -16.48 -0.78 31.21
N ARG A 177 -16.12 -1.93 30.64
CA ARG A 177 -16.99 -2.74 29.79
C ARG A 177 -17.07 -4.15 30.34
N LYS A 178 -18.24 -4.78 30.14
CA LYS A 178 -18.46 -6.16 30.55
C LYS A 178 -17.64 -7.08 29.66
N ILE A 179 -16.75 -7.86 30.23
CA ILE A 179 -16.07 -8.95 29.50
C ILE A 179 -17.06 -10.11 29.30
N SER A 180 -17.12 -10.61 28.07
CA SER A 180 -17.95 -11.74 27.68
C SER A 180 -17.44 -13.02 28.33
N SER A 181 -18.35 -13.96 28.63
CA SER A 181 -17.98 -15.30 29.08
C SER A 181 -17.20 -16.09 28.04
N LYS A 182 -17.18 -15.64 26.77
CA LYS A 182 -16.35 -16.21 25.70
C LYS A 182 -14.87 -15.81 25.82
N SER A 183 -14.54 -14.77 26.59
CA SER A 183 -13.15 -14.33 26.78
C SER A 183 -12.38 -15.36 27.59
N ARG A 184 -11.16 -15.70 27.14
CA ARG A 184 -10.25 -16.59 27.88
C ARG A 184 -9.70 -15.96 29.15
N VAL A 185 -9.70 -14.63 29.22
CA VAL A 185 -9.12 -13.86 30.33
C VAL A 185 -10.18 -12.92 30.90
N SER A 186 -10.25 -12.85 32.23
CA SER A 186 -11.13 -11.93 32.95
C SER A 186 -10.49 -10.54 33.10
N ALA A 187 -11.28 -9.52 33.42
CA ALA A 187 -10.77 -8.14 33.52
C ALA A 187 -9.72 -8.00 34.63
N ALA A 188 -9.86 -8.77 35.71
CA ALA A 188 -8.91 -8.79 36.82
C ALA A 188 -7.59 -9.49 36.46
N ALA A 189 -7.64 -10.55 35.65
CA ALA A 189 -6.46 -11.32 35.26
C ALA A 189 -5.74 -10.78 34.02
N ALA A 190 -6.43 -9.96 33.22
CA ALA A 190 -5.89 -9.40 31.99
C ALA A 190 -4.64 -8.55 32.24
N ARG A 191 -3.75 -8.57 31.25
CA ARG A 191 -2.51 -7.79 31.17
C ARG A 191 -2.49 -6.99 29.87
N VAL A 192 -1.56 -6.04 29.81
CA VAL A 192 -1.21 -5.38 28.55
C VAL A 192 -0.81 -6.45 27.52
N HIS A 193 -1.26 -6.27 26.29
CA HIS A 193 -1.18 -7.17 25.13
C HIS A 193 -2.04 -8.43 25.17
N ASP A 194 -2.81 -8.67 26.24
CA ASP A 194 -3.81 -9.75 26.21
C ASP A 194 -4.94 -9.41 25.25
N LYS A 195 -5.41 -10.44 24.52
CA LYS A 195 -6.67 -10.36 23.78
C LYS A 195 -7.83 -10.70 24.71
N VAL A 196 -8.76 -9.78 24.84
CA VAL A 196 -10.02 -9.96 25.58
C VAL A 196 -11.22 -9.91 24.64
N ILE A 197 -12.33 -10.49 25.07
CA ILE A 197 -13.61 -10.42 24.34
C ILE A 197 -14.60 -9.65 25.21
N PHE A 198 -14.94 -8.42 24.82
CA PHE A 198 -15.99 -7.65 25.46
C PHE A 198 -17.37 -8.12 24.99
N ALA A 199 -18.37 -8.04 25.86
CA ALA A 199 -19.76 -8.08 25.44
C ALA A 199 -20.01 -6.83 24.60
N GLY A 200 -20.55 -7.01 23.40
CA GLY A 200 -20.80 -5.88 22.51
C GLY A 200 -21.98 -5.04 23.00
N SER A 201 -22.03 -3.79 22.53
CA SER A 201 -23.23 -2.97 22.66
C SER A 201 -24.29 -3.53 21.71
N SER A 202 -25.54 -3.64 22.17
CA SER A 202 -26.67 -4.24 21.43
C SER A 202 -26.91 -3.66 20.03
N ASN A 203 -26.28 -2.53 19.71
CA ASN A 203 -26.44 -1.81 18.47
C ASN A 203 -25.29 -2.03 17.47
N LEU A 204 -24.20 -2.71 17.84
CA LEU A 204 -23.03 -2.94 16.96
C LEU A 204 -22.84 -4.42 16.67
N THR A 205 -22.55 -5.23 17.70
CA THR A 205 -22.34 -6.68 17.61
C THR A 205 -22.59 -7.35 18.97
N ASP A 206 -22.71 -8.67 18.99
CA ASP A 206 -22.85 -9.43 20.25
C ASP A 206 -21.56 -9.42 21.10
N THR A 207 -20.40 -9.39 20.44
CA THR A 207 -19.08 -9.40 21.09
C THR A 207 -18.05 -8.66 20.27
N ILE A 208 -17.06 -8.08 20.96
CA ILE A 208 -15.94 -7.35 20.35
C ILE A 208 -14.63 -7.96 20.86
N GLU A 209 -13.80 -8.49 19.97
CA GLU A 209 -12.43 -8.90 20.31
C GLU A 209 -11.50 -7.68 20.32
N GLN A 210 -10.70 -7.53 21.37
CA GLN A 210 -9.80 -6.39 21.54
C GLN A 210 -8.48 -6.81 22.16
N ILE A 211 -7.36 -6.34 21.61
CA ILE A 211 -6.05 -6.43 22.28
C ILE A 211 -5.94 -5.22 23.21
N LEU A 212 -5.55 -5.43 24.46
CA LEU A 212 -5.36 -4.34 25.41
C LEU A 212 -3.97 -3.70 25.25
N TRP A 213 -3.93 -2.39 25.18
CA TRP A 213 -2.71 -1.57 25.10
C TRP A 213 -2.63 -0.64 26.31
N PRO A 214 -1.45 -0.14 26.72
CA PRO A 214 -1.39 1.00 27.64
C PRO A 214 -2.17 2.18 27.06
N ALA A 215 -2.70 3.08 27.87
CA ALA A 215 -3.28 4.32 27.34
C ALA A 215 -2.25 5.09 26.49
N HIS A 216 -2.60 5.39 25.25
CA HIS A 216 -1.72 6.01 24.24
C HIS A 216 -2.54 6.85 23.27
N CYS A 217 -1.88 7.80 22.61
CA CYS A 217 -2.43 8.66 21.59
C CYS A 217 -3.79 9.26 21.98
N VAL A 218 -3.90 9.65 23.27
CA VAL A 218 -5.13 10.21 23.82
C VAL A 218 -5.38 11.58 23.18
N GLN A 219 -6.61 11.84 22.76
CA GLN A 219 -6.98 13.06 22.05
C GLN A 219 -6.50 14.33 22.78
N ASN A 220 -5.90 15.24 22.01
CA ASN A 220 -5.38 16.52 22.48
C ASN A 220 -4.25 16.43 23.52
N THR A 221 -3.52 15.31 23.54
CA THR A 221 -2.30 15.17 24.34
C THR A 221 -1.05 15.23 23.47
N PRO A 222 0.11 15.65 24.02
CA PRO A 222 1.36 15.65 23.27
C PRO A 222 1.76 14.27 22.73
N GLY A 223 1.36 13.19 23.41
CA GLY A 223 1.61 11.81 22.95
C GLY A 223 0.97 11.50 21.61
N ALA A 224 -0.16 12.14 21.30
CA ALA A 224 -0.90 11.96 20.07
C ALA A 224 -0.44 12.87 18.92
N ASP A 225 0.50 13.79 19.15
CA ASP A 225 1.07 14.60 18.07
C ASP A 225 2.04 13.77 17.21
N LEU A 226 2.09 14.07 15.90
CA LEU A 226 3.17 13.55 15.04
C LEU A 226 4.52 14.01 15.55
N HIS A 227 5.54 13.16 15.38
CA HIS A 227 6.92 13.46 15.73
C HIS A 227 7.36 14.80 15.16
N ARG A 228 8.03 15.62 15.98
CA ARG A 228 8.36 17.01 15.63
C ARG A 228 9.26 17.12 14.39
N ASP A 229 10.11 16.12 14.17
CA ASP A 229 11.09 16.12 13.08
C ASP A 229 10.54 15.49 11.79
N LEU A 230 9.33 14.94 11.82
CA LEU A 230 8.64 14.48 10.61
C LEU A 230 8.20 15.69 9.78
N ILE A 231 8.58 15.71 8.50
CA ILE A 231 8.14 16.74 7.55
C ILE A 231 6.62 16.67 7.43
N ARG A 232 5.98 17.84 7.51
CA ARG A 232 4.54 18.00 7.32
C ARG A 232 4.28 18.75 6.02
N ILE A 233 3.55 18.12 5.12
CA ILE A 233 3.12 18.72 3.86
C ILE A 233 1.79 19.45 4.07
N GLN A 234 1.72 20.72 3.66
CA GLN A 234 0.59 21.60 3.96
C GLN A 234 -0.75 21.11 3.41
N ASN A 235 -0.76 20.51 2.21
CA ASN A 235 -1.97 20.03 1.53
C ASN A 235 -2.17 18.51 1.65
N ALA A 236 -1.59 17.90 2.70
CA ALA A 236 -1.75 16.47 2.93
C ALA A 236 -3.15 16.12 3.40
N VAL A 237 -3.53 14.86 3.20
CA VAL A 237 -4.73 14.27 3.79
C VAL A 237 -4.42 13.92 5.26
N HIS A 238 -5.32 14.26 6.17
CA HIS A 238 -5.20 13.90 7.59
C HIS A 238 -6.32 12.94 7.96
N VAL A 239 -5.97 11.78 8.51
CA VAL A 239 -6.92 10.71 8.85
C VAL A 239 -6.80 10.38 10.34
N TYR A 240 -7.85 10.66 11.10
CA TYR A 240 -7.94 10.30 12.52
C TYR A 240 -8.70 8.97 12.65
N LYS A 241 -8.08 7.99 13.33
CA LYS A 241 -8.64 6.67 13.56
C LYS A 241 -8.71 6.35 15.06
N GLY A 242 -9.51 5.35 15.42
CA GLY A 242 -9.67 4.94 16.82
C GLY A 242 -10.46 5.95 17.67
N THR A 243 -11.27 6.80 17.04
CA THR A 243 -12.00 7.90 17.71
C THR A 243 -13.27 7.43 18.41
N ASN A 244 -13.78 6.24 18.09
CA ASN A 244 -14.95 5.65 18.72
C ASN A 244 -14.54 4.96 20.04
N PRO A 245 -15.06 5.36 21.21
CA PRO A 245 -14.67 4.75 22.48
C PRO A 245 -14.97 3.25 22.56
N GLU A 246 -15.96 2.75 21.81
CA GLU A 246 -16.40 1.36 21.85
C GLU A 246 -15.72 0.46 20.82
N LEU A 247 -14.95 1.02 19.89
CA LEU A 247 -14.43 0.27 18.76
C LEU A 247 -13.09 0.82 18.27
N ASP A 248 -12.10 -0.04 18.28
CA ASP A 248 -10.75 0.27 17.84
C ASP A 248 -10.60 0.20 16.32
N SER A 249 -9.58 0.89 15.79
CA SER A 249 -9.32 1.02 14.36
C SER A 249 -7.82 1.09 14.10
N TYR A 250 -7.21 -0.05 13.79
CA TYR A 250 -5.81 -0.10 13.39
C TYR A 250 -5.61 0.40 11.96
N SER A 251 -6.51 0.04 11.05
CA SER A 251 -6.41 0.46 9.67
C SER A 251 -6.81 1.92 9.50
N ALA A 252 -6.12 2.62 8.61
CA ALA A 252 -6.50 3.94 8.16
C ALA A 252 -7.71 3.97 7.23
N PHE A 253 -8.28 2.81 6.84
CA PHE A 253 -9.45 2.72 5.94
C PHE A 253 -10.77 2.41 6.67
N TRP A 254 -10.72 1.49 7.64
CA TRP A 254 -11.89 0.95 8.32
C TRP A 254 -11.54 0.63 9.77
N ASP A 255 -12.53 0.67 10.65
CA ASP A 255 -12.38 0.09 11.99
C ASP A 255 -12.15 -1.43 11.95
N ASN A 256 -11.73 -1.99 13.09
CA ASN A 256 -11.34 -3.39 13.20
C ASN A 256 -12.48 -4.38 12.88
N MET A 257 -13.73 -3.92 12.88
CA MET A 257 -14.92 -4.72 12.55
C MET A 257 -15.54 -4.35 11.19
N LYS A 258 -14.92 -3.41 10.45
CA LYS A 258 -15.42 -2.83 9.20
C LYS A 258 -16.85 -2.29 9.30
N LEU A 259 -17.23 -1.73 10.45
CA LEU A 259 -18.56 -1.14 10.65
C LEU A 259 -18.63 0.32 10.19
N SER A 260 -17.50 1.02 10.25
CA SER A 260 -17.33 2.41 9.85
C SER A 260 -16.06 2.58 9.03
N LYS A 261 -16.17 3.44 8.01
CA LYS A 261 -15.05 3.85 7.17
C LYS A 261 -14.46 5.16 7.68
N THR A 262 -13.16 5.32 7.50
CA THR A 262 -12.52 6.63 7.57
C THR A 262 -12.73 7.39 6.25
N SER A 263 -12.19 8.60 6.15
CA SER A 263 -12.20 9.38 4.91
C SER A 263 -11.13 8.96 3.88
N LEU A 264 -10.20 8.06 4.22
CA LEU A 264 -9.02 7.82 3.38
C LEU A 264 -9.38 7.29 2.00
N ASP A 265 -10.25 6.26 1.93
CA ASP A 265 -10.61 5.63 0.66
C ASP A 265 -11.28 6.63 -0.30
N ASP A 266 -12.21 7.44 0.20
CA ASP A 266 -12.90 8.44 -0.60
C ASP A 266 -11.91 9.49 -1.14
N GLN A 267 -10.97 9.92 -0.29
CA GLN A 267 -9.92 10.90 -0.64
C GLN A 267 -8.93 10.37 -1.68
N LEU A 268 -8.62 9.08 -1.67
CA LEU A 268 -7.76 8.43 -2.65
C LEU A 268 -8.50 8.23 -3.99
N LYS A 269 -9.74 7.76 -3.95
CA LYS A 269 -10.59 7.56 -5.15
C LYS A 269 -10.87 8.87 -5.88
N GLU A 270 -11.18 9.94 -5.16
CA GLU A 270 -11.42 11.26 -5.75
C GLU A 270 -10.20 11.78 -6.53
N ARG A 271 -8.98 11.37 -6.11
CA ARG A 271 -7.71 11.73 -6.75
C ARG A 271 -7.23 10.67 -7.74
N PHE A 272 -8.04 9.65 -8.04
CA PHE A 272 -7.73 8.56 -8.96
C PHE A 272 -6.46 7.78 -8.59
N VAL A 273 -6.15 7.68 -7.29
CA VAL A 273 -4.98 6.92 -6.81
C VAL A 273 -5.08 5.46 -7.25
N THR A 274 -4.00 4.95 -7.80
CA THR A 274 -3.84 3.55 -8.21
C THR A 274 -2.90 2.79 -7.29
N ASP A 275 -1.98 3.50 -6.61
CA ASP A 275 -0.91 2.91 -5.82
C ASP A 275 -0.83 3.54 -4.44
N VAL A 276 -0.76 2.68 -3.42
CA VAL A 276 -0.64 3.09 -2.03
C VAL A 276 0.68 2.55 -1.48
N TYR A 277 1.58 3.48 -1.16
CA TYR A 277 2.84 3.23 -0.50
C TYR A 277 2.66 3.47 1.00
N VAL A 278 2.90 2.45 1.82
CA VAL A 278 2.65 2.49 3.26
C VAL A 278 3.98 2.50 4.02
N VAL A 279 4.09 3.41 4.98
CA VAL A 279 5.24 3.58 5.88
C VAL A 279 4.77 3.85 7.31
N GLY A 280 5.68 3.78 8.29
CA GLY A 280 5.41 4.23 9.66
C GLY A 280 5.30 3.10 10.67
N LEU A 281 4.41 3.25 11.65
CA LEU A 281 4.37 2.45 12.88
C LEU A 281 2.94 1.93 13.16
N ALA A 282 2.73 0.78 13.79
CA ALA A 282 3.64 -0.36 13.89
C ALA A 282 3.47 -1.30 12.68
N THR A 283 4.56 -1.86 12.15
CA THR A 283 4.58 -2.76 10.98
C THR A 283 3.55 -3.88 11.07
N ASP A 284 3.47 -4.56 12.22
CA ASP A 284 2.63 -5.73 12.49
C ASP A 284 1.21 -5.39 12.99
N VAL A 285 0.90 -4.10 13.15
CA VAL A 285 -0.40 -3.60 13.62
C VAL A 285 -0.98 -2.63 12.59
N CYS A 286 -0.92 -1.31 12.82
CA CYS A 286 -1.58 -0.29 12.01
C CYS A 286 -1.09 -0.27 10.55
N VAL A 287 0.21 -0.46 10.32
CA VAL A 287 0.79 -0.52 8.97
C VAL A 287 0.24 -1.74 8.22
N ALA A 288 0.32 -2.93 8.82
CA ALA A 288 -0.21 -4.14 8.20
C ALA A 288 -1.72 -4.08 7.96
N SER A 289 -2.51 -3.61 8.93
CA SER A 289 -3.96 -3.44 8.76
C SER A 289 -4.32 -2.41 7.68
N THR A 290 -3.52 -1.34 7.56
CA THR A 290 -3.68 -0.34 6.50
C THR A 290 -3.35 -0.92 5.12
N ALA A 291 -2.23 -1.63 5.00
CA ALA A 291 -1.82 -2.29 3.76
C ALA A 291 -2.82 -3.37 3.33
N THR A 292 -3.31 -4.20 4.25
CA THR A 292 -4.35 -5.21 3.96
C THR A 292 -5.62 -4.55 3.40
N HIS A 293 -6.13 -3.50 4.04
CA HIS A 293 -7.32 -2.82 3.53
C HIS A 293 -7.05 -2.06 2.23
N ALA A 294 -5.83 -1.56 1.97
CA ALA A 294 -5.49 -0.98 0.68
C ALA A 294 -5.60 -2.02 -0.45
N VAL A 295 -5.04 -3.22 -0.24
CA VAL A 295 -5.16 -4.35 -1.20
C VAL A 295 -6.63 -4.76 -1.39
N GLU A 296 -7.41 -4.85 -0.32
CA GLU A 296 -8.83 -5.20 -0.40
C GLU A 296 -9.68 -4.15 -1.17
N ASN A 297 -9.27 -2.88 -1.13
CA ASN A 297 -9.86 -1.80 -1.92
C ASN A 297 -9.25 -1.68 -3.32
N ASN A 298 -8.52 -2.72 -3.78
CA ASN A 298 -7.90 -2.84 -5.10
C ASN A 298 -6.80 -1.81 -5.41
N TYR A 299 -6.19 -1.20 -4.40
CA TYR A 299 -4.97 -0.43 -4.61
C TYR A 299 -3.76 -1.35 -4.78
N ARG A 300 -2.87 -1.00 -5.70
CA ARG A 300 -1.54 -1.62 -5.78
C ARG A 300 -0.77 -1.17 -4.55
N THR A 301 -0.47 -2.11 -3.66
CA THR A 301 0.01 -1.76 -2.33
C THR A 301 1.47 -2.14 -2.18
N VAL A 302 2.25 -1.18 -1.70
CA VAL A 302 3.69 -1.30 -1.49
C VAL A 302 4.00 -0.91 -0.05
N LEU A 303 4.70 -1.76 0.68
CA LEU A 303 5.22 -1.45 2.01
C LEU A 303 6.70 -1.12 1.88
N ILE A 304 7.10 0.08 2.31
CA ILE A 304 8.50 0.53 2.27
C ILE A 304 9.17 0.09 3.59
N GLU A 305 9.85 -1.04 3.54
CA GLU A 305 10.28 -1.83 4.69
C GLU A 305 11.20 -1.08 5.65
N ASP A 306 12.21 -0.43 5.09
CA ASP A 306 13.20 0.34 5.85
C ASP A 306 12.57 1.56 6.54
N ALA A 307 11.43 2.03 6.04
CA ALA A 307 10.61 3.10 6.62
C ALA A 307 9.53 2.59 7.60
N CYS A 308 9.62 1.35 8.08
CA CYS A 308 8.67 0.78 9.04
C CYS A 308 9.37 0.17 10.27
N ARG A 309 8.73 0.24 11.45
CA ARG A 309 9.14 -0.48 12.67
C ARG A 309 7.90 -1.03 13.37
N GLY A 310 8.03 -2.14 14.11
CA GLY A 310 6.90 -2.85 14.69
C GLY A 310 7.11 -3.28 16.14
N VAL A 311 6.11 -3.97 16.68
CA VAL A 311 6.01 -4.37 18.09
C VAL A 311 6.72 -5.70 18.35
N SER A 312 6.59 -6.68 17.45
CA SER A 312 7.17 -8.03 17.62
C SER A 312 7.73 -8.58 16.31
N GLU A 313 8.98 -9.06 16.33
CA GLU A 313 9.63 -9.68 15.16
C GLU A 313 8.84 -10.86 14.58
N HIS A 314 8.29 -11.70 15.45
CA HIS A 314 7.47 -12.82 15.01
C HIS A 314 6.19 -12.35 14.32
N ALA A 315 5.50 -11.36 14.88
CA ALA A 315 4.28 -10.84 14.30
C ALA A 315 4.55 -10.07 13.00
N ILE A 316 5.69 -9.36 12.90
CA ILE A 316 6.15 -8.70 11.68
C ILE A 316 6.32 -9.73 10.57
N GLU A 317 7.03 -10.84 10.82
CA GLU A 317 7.24 -11.88 9.81
C GLU A 317 5.92 -12.57 9.40
N VAL A 318 5.03 -12.85 10.36
CA VAL A 318 3.70 -13.40 10.05
C VAL A 318 2.93 -12.43 9.14
N LYS A 319 2.90 -11.14 9.48
CA LYS A 319 2.21 -10.12 8.66
C LYS A 319 2.87 -9.91 7.31
N ARG A 320 4.20 -10.03 7.21
CA ARG A 320 4.93 -10.01 5.95
C ARG A 320 4.42 -11.09 5.00
N ILE A 321 4.34 -12.33 5.49
CA ILE A 321 3.88 -13.49 4.72
C ILE A 321 2.42 -13.30 4.29
N GLU A 322 1.54 -12.92 5.22
CA GLU A 322 0.11 -12.69 4.94
C GLU A 322 -0.10 -11.59 3.88
N LEU A 323 0.59 -10.46 4.01
CA LEU A 323 0.53 -9.35 3.08
C LEU A 323 1.06 -9.72 1.69
N ASN A 324 2.17 -10.46 1.64
CA ASN A 324 2.73 -10.92 0.36
C ASN A 324 1.76 -11.87 -0.36
N GLN A 325 1.11 -12.78 0.37
CA GLN A 325 0.12 -13.72 -0.19
C GLN A 325 -1.08 -13.02 -0.82
N ILE A 326 -1.50 -11.87 -0.28
CA ILE A 326 -2.62 -11.08 -0.84
C ILE A 326 -2.18 -10.09 -1.94
N GLY A 327 -0.87 -9.98 -2.22
CA GLY A 327 -0.34 -9.17 -3.32
C GLY A 327 0.24 -7.81 -2.91
N CYS A 328 0.50 -7.57 -1.63
CA CYS A 328 1.31 -6.44 -1.19
C CYS A 328 2.80 -6.72 -1.47
N ILE A 329 3.49 -5.75 -2.06
CA ILE A 329 4.94 -5.85 -2.32
C ILE A 329 5.71 -5.16 -1.21
N PHE A 330 6.84 -5.75 -0.84
CA PHE A 330 7.79 -5.18 0.10
C PHE A 330 9.03 -4.69 -0.66
N VAL A 331 9.43 -3.45 -0.41
CA VAL A 331 10.59 -2.80 -1.05
C VAL A 331 11.36 -1.94 -0.07
N HIS A 332 12.59 -1.57 -0.41
CA HIS A 332 13.33 -0.53 0.27
C HIS A 332 13.07 0.85 -0.38
N SER A 333 13.34 1.91 0.38
CA SER A 333 13.09 3.29 -0.05
C SER A 333 13.86 3.73 -1.30
N ASP A 334 14.97 3.06 -1.64
CA ASP A 334 15.84 3.37 -2.76
C ASP A 334 15.22 3.10 -4.14
N VAL A 335 14.30 2.13 -4.24
CA VAL A 335 13.62 1.80 -5.51
C VAL A 335 12.32 2.58 -5.74
N VAL A 336 11.77 3.18 -4.69
CA VAL A 336 10.48 3.90 -4.73
C VAL A 336 10.44 5.02 -5.80
N PRO A 337 11.50 5.84 -6.01
CA PRO A 337 11.47 6.87 -7.05
C PRO A 337 11.17 6.31 -8.46
N ALA A 338 11.78 5.18 -8.83
CA ALA A 338 11.56 4.55 -10.13
C ALA A 338 10.16 3.93 -10.23
N MET A 339 9.62 3.41 -9.13
CA MET A 339 8.27 2.85 -9.11
C MET A 339 7.20 3.94 -9.28
N VAL A 340 7.34 5.07 -8.56
CA VAL A 340 6.39 6.19 -8.63
C VAL A 340 6.41 6.88 -9.99
N THR A 341 7.54 6.88 -10.68
CA THR A 341 7.63 7.43 -12.05
C THR A 341 7.15 6.45 -13.12
N GLY A 342 6.91 5.17 -12.79
CA GLY A 342 6.57 4.13 -13.76
C GLY A 342 7.76 3.65 -14.59
N GLU A 343 8.99 3.84 -14.10
CA GLU A 343 10.22 3.29 -14.68
C GLU A 343 10.55 1.90 -14.16
N ASP A 344 10.26 1.60 -12.89
CA ASP A 344 10.22 0.25 -12.33
C ASP A 344 8.76 -0.22 -12.27
N ARG A 345 8.45 -1.24 -13.08
CA ARG A 345 7.09 -1.75 -13.31
C ARG A 345 7.03 -3.21 -12.93
N ARG A 346 6.91 -3.48 -11.64
CA ARG A 346 6.86 -4.85 -11.12
C ARG A 346 5.58 -5.58 -11.56
N PRO A 347 5.68 -6.81 -12.09
CA PRO A 347 4.51 -7.56 -12.56
C PRO A 347 3.53 -7.91 -11.42
N GLU A 348 4.00 -8.04 -10.19
CA GLU A 348 3.17 -8.37 -9.03
C GLU A 348 2.20 -7.22 -8.69
N ILE A 349 2.61 -5.98 -8.93
CA ILE A 349 1.76 -4.77 -8.82
C ILE A 349 0.73 -4.79 -9.96
N ALA A 350 1.11 -5.25 -11.15
CA ALA A 350 0.20 -5.35 -12.29
C ALA A 350 -0.82 -6.48 -12.15
N ARG A 351 -0.54 -7.52 -11.36
CA ARG A 351 -1.53 -8.57 -11.06
C ARG A 351 -2.83 -8.00 -10.51
N ALA A 352 -2.81 -6.99 -9.63
CA ALA A 352 -4.03 -6.35 -9.12
C ALA A 352 -4.91 -5.78 -10.24
N ILE A 353 -4.30 -5.43 -11.37
CA ILE A 353 -4.91 -4.77 -12.50
C ILE A 353 -5.62 -5.77 -13.43
N PHE A 354 -5.03 -6.94 -13.67
CA PHE A 354 -5.60 -8.01 -14.51
C PHE A 354 -6.51 -8.97 -13.70
N VAL A 355 -6.31 -9.08 -12.38
CA VAL A 355 -7.09 -9.96 -11.49
C VAL A 355 -8.47 -9.40 -11.12
N GLU A 356 -8.78 -8.13 -11.40
CA GLU A 356 -10.14 -7.59 -11.21
C GLU A 356 -11.23 -8.40 -11.95
N ASN A 357 -10.86 -9.18 -12.97
CA ASN A 357 -11.78 -10.11 -13.66
C ASN A 357 -11.99 -11.47 -12.98
N LEU A 358 -11.17 -11.86 -11.98
CA LEU A 358 -11.31 -13.17 -11.32
C LEU A 358 -12.28 -13.16 -10.13
N LYS A 359 -12.50 -12.02 -9.46
CA LYS A 359 -13.42 -11.94 -8.31
C LYS A 359 -14.89 -11.84 -8.71
N THR A 360 -15.20 -11.46 -9.96
CA THR A 360 -16.58 -11.44 -10.50
C THR A 360 -17.08 -12.84 -10.91
N ILE A 361 -16.18 -13.80 -11.14
CA ILE A 361 -16.53 -15.18 -11.56
C ILE A 361 -16.89 -16.09 -10.35
N GLY A 362 -16.56 -15.68 -9.12
CA GLY A 362 -16.74 -16.50 -7.90
C GLY A 362 -18.03 -16.27 -7.09
N ARG A 363 -18.93 -15.36 -7.50
CA ARG A 363 -20.18 -15.06 -6.76
C ARG A 363 -21.45 -15.47 -7.52
N HIS A 364 -21.47 -16.67 -8.08
CA HIS A 364 -22.73 -17.39 -8.36
C HIS A 364 -22.67 -18.76 -7.67
N ARG A 365 -23.14 -18.81 -6.41
CA ARG A 365 -23.68 -20.06 -5.87
C ARG A 365 -25.14 -20.16 -6.35
N PRO A 366 -25.57 -21.27 -6.97
CA PRO A 366 -26.98 -21.48 -7.26
C PRO A 366 -27.75 -21.63 -5.95
N ARG A 367 -29.00 -21.17 -5.98
CA ARG A 367 -29.98 -21.20 -4.88
C ARG A 367 -30.21 -22.59 -4.32
#